data_AF-Q1CZE4-F1
#
_entry.id   AF-Q1CZE4-F1
#
_cell.length_a   1.000
_cell.length_b   1.000
_cell.length_c   1.000
_cell.angle_alpha   90.00
_cell.angle_beta   90.00
_cell.angle_gamma   90.00
#
_symmetry.space_group_name_H-M   'P 1'
#
loop_
_entity.id
_entity.type
_entity.pdbx_description
1 polymer ?
#
loop_
_entity_poly.entity_id
_entity_poly.type
_entity_poly.pdbx_seq_one_letter_code
_entity_poly.pdbx_strand_id
1 'polypeptide(L)'
;MARRTRIIEGTWNCTSCDTKSIRARHKRCPQCNNPRELTGKESEFDFGGVDATSGKSLREGVTDAAALALAKAGEDWFCAFCGAATRGDTTRCKHCGAERTDDAKAAPRQAFDEPPPPPPAAVTSREAQGTDAPGARLAVPLLPRLQCLRPVGRQGA
;
A
#
# COMPACT_ATOMS: atom_id res chain seq x y z
N MET A 1 -9.40 -18.69 15.70
CA MET A 1 -8.04 -19.13 15.27
C MET A 1 -7.32 -17.91 14.72
N ALA A 2 -6.19 -17.50 15.32
CA ALA A 2 -5.42 -16.36 14.82
C ALA A 2 -4.86 -16.66 13.41
N ARG A 3 -4.92 -15.69 12.50
CA ARG A 3 -4.33 -15.80 11.16
C ARG A 3 -2.81 -15.93 11.29
N ARG A 4 -2.26 -17.04 10.80
CA ARG A 4 -0.82 -17.28 10.78
C ARG A 4 -0.27 -16.87 9.41
N THR A 5 0.58 -15.85 9.37
CA THR A 5 1.23 -15.39 8.14
C THR A 5 2.56 -16.12 7.98
N ARG A 6 2.71 -16.87 6.88
CA ARG A 6 3.96 -17.52 6.47
C ARG A 6 4.60 -16.71 5.34
N ILE A 7 5.86 -16.31 5.50
CA ILE A 7 6.61 -15.59 4.47
C ILE A 7 7.27 -16.60 3.54
N ILE A 8 7.04 -16.49 2.23
CA ILE A 8 7.71 -17.28 1.20
C ILE A 8 8.69 -16.39 0.44
N GLU A 9 9.94 -16.82 0.33
CA GLU A 9 10.95 -16.12 -0.47
C GLU A 9 11.01 -16.73 -1.88
N GLY A 10 10.86 -15.87 -2.88
CA GLY A 10 11.07 -16.21 -4.29
C GLY A 10 12.56 -16.35 -4.65
N THR A 11 12.81 -16.88 -5.84
CA THR A 11 14.14 -16.95 -6.46
C THR A 11 14.11 -16.29 -7.83
N TRP A 12 15.25 -15.78 -8.28
CA TRP A 12 15.42 -15.23 -9.63
C TRP A 12 16.67 -15.83 -10.25
N ASN A 13 16.76 -15.76 -11.58
CA ASN A 13 17.92 -16.23 -12.34
C ASN A 13 18.58 -15.02 -12.98
N CYS A 14 19.90 -15.01 -13.10
CA CYS A 14 20.62 -13.93 -13.77
C CYS A 14 20.90 -14.31 -15.22
N THR A 15 20.30 -13.60 -16.18
CA THR A 15 20.54 -13.78 -17.63
C THR A 15 21.92 -13.31 -18.09
N SER A 16 22.67 -12.56 -17.26
CA SER A 16 24.00 -12.06 -17.63
C SER A 16 25.12 -13.07 -17.44
N CYS A 17 24.96 -14.04 -16.53
CA CYS A 17 25.97 -15.06 -16.25
C CYS A 17 25.36 -16.44 -15.92
N ASP A 18 24.08 -16.64 -16.25
CA ASP A 18 23.31 -17.87 -16.09
C ASP A 18 23.26 -18.45 -14.67
N THR A 19 23.60 -17.68 -13.64
CA THR A 19 23.46 -18.11 -12.24
C THR A 19 21.98 -18.20 -11.90
N LYS A 20 21.54 -19.39 -11.47
CA LYS A 20 20.12 -19.69 -11.19
C LYS A 20 19.82 -19.70 -9.69
N SER A 21 18.54 -19.65 -9.36
CA SER A 21 18.01 -19.83 -8.00
C SER A 21 18.58 -18.85 -6.98
N ILE A 22 18.88 -17.62 -7.42
CA ILE A 22 19.37 -16.55 -6.55
C ILE A 22 18.20 -16.10 -5.66
N ARG A 23 18.42 -16.00 -4.35
CA ARG A 23 17.37 -15.61 -3.41
C ARG A 23 16.90 -14.16 -3.66
N ALA A 24 15.58 -13.92 -3.60
CA ALA A 24 14.98 -12.62 -3.89
C ALA A 24 15.49 -11.48 -2.99
N ARG A 25 15.98 -11.75 -1.77
CA ARG A 25 16.63 -10.71 -0.95
C ARG A 25 17.90 -10.11 -1.58
N HIS A 26 18.55 -10.82 -2.52
CA HIS A 26 19.74 -10.33 -3.20
C HIS A 26 19.36 -9.53 -4.45
N LYS A 27 19.58 -8.20 -4.40
CA LYS A 27 19.32 -7.27 -5.53
C LYS A 27 20.41 -7.25 -6.60
N ARG A 28 21.47 -8.04 -6.39
CA ARG A 28 22.57 -8.23 -7.32
C ARG A 28 22.89 -9.71 -7.40
N CYS A 29 23.33 -10.15 -8.57
CA CYS A 29 23.82 -11.50 -8.74
C CYS A 29 25.07 -11.70 -7.86
N PRO A 30 25.12 -12.73 -6.99
CA PRO A 30 26.28 -12.98 -6.15
C PRO A 30 27.51 -13.47 -6.92
N GLN A 31 27.37 -13.81 -8.21
CA GLN A 31 28.47 -14.23 -9.08
C GLN A 31 29.04 -13.09 -9.91
N CYS A 32 28.22 -12.42 -10.73
CA CYS A 32 28.70 -11.38 -11.65
C CYS A 32 28.37 -9.95 -11.21
N ASN A 33 27.76 -9.78 -10.05
CA ASN A 33 27.32 -8.48 -9.50
C ASN A 33 26.28 -7.72 -10.36
N ASN A 34 25.70 -8.36 -11.38
CA ASN A 34 24.67 -7.77 -12.22
C ASN A 34 23.46 -7.33 -11.36
N PRO A 35 23.03 -6.06 -11.42
CA PRO A 35 21.85 -5.57 -10.72
C PRO A 35 20.58 -6.19 -11.30
N ARG A 36 19.68 -6.67 -10.44
CA ARG A 36 18.45 -7.34 -10.87
C ARG A 36 17.49 -6.38 -11.59
N GLU A 37 17.18 -5.24 -10.99
CA GLU A 37 16.10 -4.37 -11.47
C GLU A 37 16.52 -3.38 -12.55
N LEU A 38 17.82 -3.16 -12.77
CA LEU A 38 18.30 -2.11 -13.68
C LEU A 38 18.35 -2.53 -15.15
N THR A 39 18.46 -3.83 -15.41
CA THR A 39 18.48 -4.33 -16.80
C THR A 39 17.07 -4.60 -17.32
N GLY A 40 16.07 -4.68 -16.42
CA GLY A 40 14.70 -5.10 -16.73
C GLY A 40 14.55 -6.59 -17.07
N LYS A 41 15.66 -7.32 -17.23
CA LYS A 41 15.69 -8.72 -17.70
C LYS A 41 15.49 -9.77 -16.61
N GLU A 42 15.53 -9.34 -15.36
CA GLU A 42 15.60 -10.23 -14.19
C GLU A 42 14.41 -10.01 -13.23
N SER A 43 13.25 -9.64 -13.79
CA SER A 43 12.08 -9.21 -13.00
C SER A 43 11.15 -10.37 -12.63
N GLU A 44 11.39 -11.54 -13.19
CA GLU A 44 10.62 -12.76 -12.98
C GLU A 44 11.11 -13.51 -11.74
N PHE A 45 10.19 -13.74 -10.81
CA PHE A 45 10.45 -14.49 -9.60
C PHE A 45 9.74 -15.85 -9.64
N ASP A 46 10.50 -16.90 -9.31
CA ASP A 46 10.01 -18.24 -9.08
C ASP A 46 9.74 -18.47 -7.58
N PHE A 47 8.47 -18.70 -7.24
CA PHE A 47 8.00 -19.03 -5.88
C PHE A 47 7.79 -20.54 -5.67
N GLY A 48 8.10 -21.36 -6.68
CA GLY A 48 7.85 -22.80 -6.72
C GLY A 48 6.40 -23.15 -6.99
N GLY A 49 6.09 -24.44 -6.86
CA GLY A 49 4.73 -24.95 -7.06
C GLY A 49 3.75 -24.50 -5.99
N VAL A 50 2.47 -24.54 -6.34
CA VAL A 50 1.33 -24.40 -5.43
C VAL A 50 0.56 -25.71 -5.40
N ASP A 51 -0.04 -26.02 -4.26
CA ASP A 51 -0.98 -27.12 -4.13
C ASP A 51 -2.22 -26.84 -4.98
N ALA A 52 -2.57 -27.77 -5.86
CA ALA A 52 -3.64 -27.57 -6.84
C ALA A 52 -5.03 -27.43 -6.18
N THR A 53 -5.24 -28.01 -5.00
CA THR A 53 -6.52 -27.97 -4.30
C THR A 53 -6.65 -26.73 -3.42
N SER A 54 -5.63 -26.41 -2.63
CA SER A 54 -5.69 -25.32 -1.65
C SER A 54 -5.10 -24.00 -2.14
N GLY A 55 -4.41 -23.99 -3.29
CA GLY A 55 -3.70 -22.83 -3.82
C GLY A 55 -2.51 -22.38 -2.96
N LYS A 56 -2.14 -23.14 -1.92
CA LYS A 56 -1.06 -22.77 -1.00
C LYS A 56 0.29 -23.10 -1.63
N SER A 57 1.26 -22.21 -1.46
CA SER A 57 2.64 -22.48 -1.90
C SER A 57 3.19 -23.75 -1.23
N LEU A 58 3.85 -24.60 -2.02
CA LEU A 58 4.53 -25.81 -1.56
C LEU A 58 5.92 -25.50 -0.98
N ARG A 59 6.44 -24.28 -1.21
CA ARG A 59 7.75 -23.85 -0.72
C ARG A 59 7.71 -23.69 0.80
N GLU A 60 8.84 -24.00 1.43
CA GLU A 60 9.04 -23.77 2.85
C GLU A 60 9.00 -22.28 3.19
N GLY A 61 8.45 -21.95 4.35
CA GLY A 61 8.50 -20.58 4.86
C GLY A 61 9.92 -20.18 5.25
N VAL A 62 10.20 -18.89 5.19
CA VAL A 62 11.45 -18.35 5.73
C VAL A 62 11.44 -18.52 7.25
N THR A 63 12.43 -19.22 7.79
CA THR A 63 12.59 -19.49 9.23
C THR A 63 13.78 -18.75 9.83
N ASP A 64 14.80 -18.45 9.03
CA ASP A 64 15.97 -17.67 9.46
C ASP A 64 15.58 -16.27 9.95
N ALA A 65 16.06 -15.90 11.14
CA ALA A 65 15.70 -14.65 11.80
C ALA A 65 16.17 -13.41 11.01
N ALA A 66 17.36 -13.46 10.41
CA ALA A 66 17.87 -12.35 9.62
C ALA A 66 17.05 -12.17 8.34
N ALA A 67 16.76 -13.25 7.62
CA ALA A 67 15.90 -13.23 6.44
C ALA A 67 14.47 -12.77 6.77
N LEU A 68 13.92 -13.17 7.91
CA LEU A 68 12.62 -12.69 8.39
C LEU A 68 12.64 -11.18 8.69
N ALA A 69 13.72 -10.67 9.29
CA ALA A 69 13.88 -9.23 9.51
C ALA A 69 13.94 -8.46 8.19
N LEU A 70 14.68 -8.99 7.20
CA LEU A 70 14.74 -8.42 5.85
C LEU A 70 13.37 -8.41 5.17
N ALA A 71 12.60 -9.50 5.27
CA ALA A 71 11.28 -9.59 4.68
C ALA A 71 10.24 -8.67 5.35
N LYS A 72 10.46 -8.35 6.63
CA LYS A 72 9.60 -7.43 7.42
C LYS A 72 10.03 -5.96 7.31
N ALA A 73 11.08 -5.66 6.56
CA ALA A 73 11.60 -4.31 6.34
C ALA A 73 10.68 -3.41 5.48
N GLY A 74 9.47 -3.88 5.16
CA GLY A 74 8.55 -3.21 4.25
C GLY A 74 8.84 -3.51 2.79
N GLU A 75 7.91 -3.07 1.93
CA GLU A 75 8.03 -3.21 0.49
C GLU A 75 9.23 -2.41 -0.04
N ASP A 76 9.87 -2.96 -1.07
CA ASP A 76 10.94 -2.24 -1.75
C ASP A 76 10.42 -0.95 -2.42
N TRP A 77 11.24 0.10 -2.38
CA TRP A 77 11.05 1.31 -3.18
C TRP A 77 12.07 1.37 -4.31
N PHE A 78 11.66 1.92 -5.45
CA PHE A 78 12.51 2.07 -6.63
C PHE A 78 13.05 3.50 -6.67
N CYS A 79 14.37 3.62 -6.73
CA CYS A 79 15.04 4.91 -6.71
C CYS A 79 14.63 5.76 -7.91
N ALA A 80 14.15 6.98 -7.66
CA ALA A 80 13.78 7.91 -8.73
C ALA A 80 14.98 8.30 -9.61
N PHE A 81 16.20 8.27 -9.05
CA PHE A 81 17.41 8.66 -9.78
C PHE A 81 17.95 7.54 -10.69
N CYS A 82 18.11 6.31 -10.18
CA CYS A 82 18.73 5.23 -10.94
C CYS A 82 17.81 4.06 -11.27
N GLY A 83 16.59 4.01 -10.71
CA GLY A 83 15.65 2.90 -10.91
C GLY A 83 15.90 1.66 -10.06
N ALA A 84 16.99 1.60 -9.28
CA ALA A 84 17.30 0.40 -8.49
C ALA A 84 16.29 0.19 -7.35
N ALA A 85 15.85 -1.05 -7.13
CA ALA A 85 15.08 -1.39 -5.95
C ALA A 85 15.94 -1.23 -4.69
N THR A 86 15.34 -0.66 -3.65
CA THR A 86 15.97 -0.36 -2.37
C THR A 86 15.05 -0.79 -1.23
N ARG A 87 15.62 -1.22 -0.10
CA ARG A 87 14.85 -1.80 1.00
C ARG A 87 13.87 -0.78 1.59
N GLY A 88 12.67 -1.23 1.94
CA GLY A 88 11.59 -0.39 2.46
C GLY A 88 11.97 0.47 3.67
N ASP A 89 12.83 -0.06 4.55
CA ASP A 89 13.28 0.57 5.79
C ASP A 89 14.51 1.47 5.65
N THR A 90 15.02 1.65 4.43
CA THR A 90 16.19 2.51 4.17
C THR A 90 15.79 3.80 3.47
N THR A 91 16.45 4.91 3.82
CA THR A 91 16.24 6.24 3.22
C THR A 91 17.20 6.55 2.09
N ARG A 92 18.26 5.76 1.91
CA ARG A 92 19.28 5.97 0.87
C ARG A 92 19.40 4.78 -0.06
N CYS A 93 19.53 5.04 -1.36
CA CYS A 93 19.74 4.02 -2.36
C CYS A 93 21.12 3.37 -2.18
N LYS A 94 21.16 2.06 -1.94
CA LYS A 94 22.43 1.32 -1.84
C LYS A 94 23.17 1.18 -3.18
N HIS A 95 22.51 1.47 -4.29
CA HIS A 95 23.14 1.41 -5.62
C HIS A 95 23.91 2.69 -5.96
N CYS A 96 23.25 3.86 -5.86
CA CYS A 96 23.82 5.14 -6.30
C CYS A 96 24.03 6.16 -5.18
N GLY A 97 23.54 5.90 -3.97
CA GLY A 97 23.63 6.82 -2.84
C GLY A 97 22.61 7.96 -2.84
N ALA A 98 21.67 8.03 -3.77
CA ALA A 98 20.62 9.04 -3.75
C ALA A 98 19.66 8.85 -2.55
N GLU A 99 19.14 9.96 -2.02
CA GLU A 99 18.09 9.94 -1.00
C GLU A 99 16.76 9.45 -1.59
N ARG A 100 15.90 8.90 -0.73
CA ARG A 100 14.52 8.57 -1.06
C ARG A 100 13.69 9.86 -1.08
N THR A 101 13.15 10.18 -2.25
CA THR A 101 12.25 11.31 -2.46
C THR A 101 10.82 10.82 -2.68
N ASP A 102 9.86 11.74 -2.74
CA ASP A 102 8.45 11.42 -3.02
C ASP A 102 8.24 10.84 -4.43
N ASP A 103 9.19 11.05 -5.35
CA ASP A 103 9.19 10.47 -6.69
C ASP A 103 9.61 8.98 -6.72
N ALA A 104 10.06 8.44 -5.59
CA ALA A 104 10.39 7.02 -5.49
C ALA A 104 9.14 6.17 -5.73
N LYS A 105 9.25 5.22 -6.66
CA LYS A 105 8.11 4.36 -7.02
C LYS A 105 7.98 3.22 -6.01
N ALA A 106 6.75 2.90 -5.59
CA ALA A 106 6.49 1.70 -4.82
C ALA A 106 6.61 0.45 -5.71
N ALA A 107 6.85 -0.71 -5.10
CA ALA A 107 6.74 -1.97 -5.80
C ALA A 107 5.33 -2.16 -6.38
N PRO A 108 5.21 -2.66 -7.63
CA PRO A 108 3.92 -2.95 -8.21
C PRO A 108 3.24 -4.05 -7.39
N ARG A 109 2.04 -3.76 -6.87
CA ARG A 109 1.19 -4.76 -6.22
C ARG A 109 0.25 -5.37 -7.25
N GLN A 110 0.27 -6.68 -7.35
CA GLN A 110 -0.83 -7.40 -7.99
C GLN A 110 -1.98 -7.47 -7.00
N ALA A 111 -3.15 -6.96 -7.39
CA ALA A 111 -4.37 -7.16 -6.62
C ALA A 111 -4.78 -8.63 -6.77
N PHE A 112 -4.60 -9.40 -5.71
CA PHE A 112 -5.29 -10.67 -5.54
C PHE A 112 -6.60 -10.36 -4.82
N ASP A 113 -7.71 -10.99 -5.21
CA ASP A 113 -9.01 -10.76 -4.57
C ASP A 113 -8.88 -10.96 -3.05
N GLU A 114 -8.92 -9.85 -2.31
CA GLU A 114 -8.86 -9.89 -0.85
C GLU A 114 -10.25 -10.29 -0.35
N PRO A 115 -10.39 -11.35 0.48
CA PRO A 115 -11.66 -11.62 1.12
C PRO A 115 -12.10 -10.37 1.91
N PRO A 116 -13.39 -10.01 1.87
CA PRO A 116 -13.87 -8.76 2.44
C PRO A 116 -13.46 -8.63 3.91
N PRO A 117 -13.16 -7.41 4.39
CA PRO A 117 -12.81 -7.21 5.79
C PRO A 117 -13.91 -7.78 6.69
N PRO A 118 -13.56 -8.39 7.83
CA PRO A 118 -14.57 -8.91 8.75
C PRO A 118 -15.51 -7.76 9.13
N PRO A 119 -16.84 -8.01 9.19
CA PRO A 119 -17.79 -6.98 9.57
C PRO A 119 -17.36 -6.41 10.94
N PRO A 120 -17.48 -5.09 11.15
CA PRO A 120 -17.11 -4.48 12.42
C PRO A 120 -17.87 -5.20 13.52
N ALA A 121 -17.14 -5.67 14.53
CA ALA A 121 -17.70 -6.40 15.66
C ALA A 121 -18.90 -5.61 16.20
N ALA A 122 -20.07 -6.24 16.18
CA ALA A 122 -21.30 -5.64 16.66
C ALA A 122 -21.05 -5.10 18.08
N VAL A 123 -21.02 -3.78 18.20
CA VAL A 123 -21.11 -3.10 19.48
C VAL A 123 -22.43 -3.56 20.09
N THR A 124 -22.35 -4.40 21.10
CA THR A 124 -23.50 -4.81 21.89
C THR A 124 -23.90 -3.63 22.75
N SER A 125 -24.69 -2.74 22.18
CA SER A 125 -25.35 -1.66 22.91
C SER A 125 -26.40 -2.30 23.82
N ARG A 126 -25.99 -2.54 25.07
CA ARG A 126 -26.91 -2.85 26.17
C ARG A 126 -27.75 -1.60 26.45
N GLU A 127 -29.01 -1.67 26.03
CA GLU A 127 -30.22 -1.17 26.70
C GLU A 127 -30.03 -0.04 27.74
N ALA A 128 -30.49 1.17 27.38
CA ALA A 128 -30.97 2.17 28.33
C ALA A 128 -32.23 2.81 27.73
N GLN A 129 -33.37 2.30 28.19
CA GLN A 129 -34.71 2.83 27.93
C GLN A 129 -34.92 4.11 28.76
N GLY A 130 -35.57 5.10 28.17
CA GLY A 130 -35.97 6.34 28.83
C GLY A 130 -36.88 7.16 27.91
N THR A 131 -38.14 6.75 27.83
CA THR A 131 -39.24 7.50 27.21
C THR A 131 -39.82 8.50 28.21
N ASP A 132 -39.99 9.77 27.82
CA ASP A 132 -41.25 10.50 28.02
C ASP A 132 -41.32 11.76 27.13
N ALA A 133 -42.53 12.12 26.72
CA ALA A 133 -42.89 13.17 25.75
C ALA A 133 -43.30 14.50 26.47
N PRO A 134 -44.17 15.38 25.90
CA PRO A 134 -43.88 16.40 24.88
C PRO A 134 -44.23 17.86 25.29
N GLY A 135 -43.79 18.85 24.48
CA GLY A 135 -44.61 20.03 24.15
C GLY A 135 -44.13 21.42 24.62
N ALA A 136 -44.01 22.37 23.68
CA ALA A 136 -44.58 23.73 23.75
C ALA A 136 -44.16 24.57 22.53
N ARG A 137 -45.16 25.12 21.83
CA ARG A 137 -45.05 26.06 20.71
C ARG A 137 -44.70 27.45 21.23
N LEU A 138 -43.82 28.19 20.55
CA LEU A 138 -43.78 29.64 20.61
C LEU A 138 -43.60 30.24 19.20
N ALA A 139 -44.48 31.20 18.91
CA ALA A 139 -44.62 31.90 17.65
C ALA A 139 -43.53 32.96 17.44
N VAL A 140 -43.15 33.19 16.18
CA VAL A 140 -42.27 34.29 15.77
C VAL A 140 -43.08 35.28 14.94
N PRO A 141 -43.06 36.60 15.23
CA PRO A 141 -43.84 37.57 14.49
C PRO A 141 -43.18 37.96 13.15
N LEU A 142 -44.01 38.15 12.12
CA LEU A 142 -43.68 38.72 10.83
C LEU A 142 -43.19 40.18 10.98
N LEU A 143 -42.06 40.52 10.35
CA LEU A 143 -41.76 41.90 9.95
C LEU A 143 -42.00 42.08 8.43
N PRO A 144 -42.57 43.21 7.99
CA PRO A 144 -42.85 43.46 6.58
C PRO A 144 -41.58 43.92 5.83
N ARG A 145 -41.41 43.39 4.61
CA ARG A 145 -40.40 43.83 3.64
C ARG A 145 -40.84 45.14 2.99
N LEU A 146 -40.17 46.26 3.32
CA LEU A 146 -40.25 47.47 2.51
C LEU A 146 -39.42 47.31 1.23
N GLN A 147 -40.07 47.60 0.10
CA GLN A 147 -39.55 47.44 -1.25
C GLN A 147 -38.74 48.67 -1.69
N CYS A 148 -37.76 48.38 -2.56
CA CYS A 148 -36.82 49.31 -3.16
C CYS A 148 -37.49 50.45 -3.95
N LEU A 149 -36.99 51.67 -3.78
CA LEU A 149 -37.15 52.76 -4.74
C LEU A 149 -35.79 53.03 -5.41
N ARG A 150 -35.73 52.76 -6.71
CA ARG A 150 -34.62 53.16 -7.61
C ARG A 150 -34.79 54.62 -8.01
N PRO A 151 -33.73 55.46 -7.96
CA PRO A 151 -33.74 56.69 -8.72
C PRO A 151 -33.16 56.50 -10.13
N VAL A 152 -33.90 57.12 -11.05
CA VAL A 152 -33.72 57.29 -12.49
C VAL A 152 -32.41 58.02 -12.83
N GLY A 153 -31.80 57.64 -13.96
CA GLY A 153 -30.50 58.11 -14.41
C GLY A 153 -30.44 59.56 -14.91
N ARG A 154 -29.23 59.97 -15.30
CA ARG A 154 -28.98 61.21 -16.03
C ARG A 154 -27.83 61.00 -17.02
N GLN A 155 -28.09 61.35 -18.29
CA GLN A 155 -27.13 61.45 -19.39
C GLN A 155 -26.59 62.89 -19.50
N GLY A 156 -25.45 63.05 -20.16
CA GLY A 156 -24.90 64.30 -20.72
C GLY A 156 -23.74 64.87 -19.89
N ALA A 157 -22.62 65.33 -20.46
CA ALA A 157 -22.20 65.55 -21.84
C ALA A 157 -20.66 65.46 -21.90
#